data_AF-A0A963NPH9-F1
#
_entry.id   AF-A0A963NPH9-F1
#
_cell.length_a   1.000
_cell.length_b   1.000
_cell.length_c   1.000
_cell.angle_alpha   90.00
_cell.angle_beta   90.00
_cell.angle_gamma   90.00
#
_symmetry.space_group_name_H-M   'P 1'
#
loop_
_entity.id
_entity.type
_entity.pdbx_description
1 polymer ?
#
loop_
_entity_poly.entity_id
_entity_poly.type
_entity_poly.pdbx_seq_one_letter_code
_entity_poly.pdbx_strand_id
1 'polypeptide(L)' 'MRTPEWWTLSTAQLAVEALAILAFALSGVIEGARKRLDVVGVSVVAGLAAFGGGTLRDVLLDRRP' A
#
# COMPACT_ATOMS: atom_id res chain seq x y z
N MET A 1 -16.20 -6.46 -32.65
CA MET A 1 -15.32 -7.10 -31.64
C MET A 1 -14.76 -6.01 -30.74
N ARG A 2 -15.39 -5.73 -29.59
CA ARG A 2 -14.77 -4.92 -28.52
C ARG A 2 -14.00 -5.89 -27.64
N THR A 3 -12.68 -5.73 -27.58
CA THR A 3 -11.87 -6.40 -26.55
C THR A 3 -12.36 -5.91 -25.19
N PRO A 4 -12.63 -6.81 -24.24
CA PRO A 4 -13.13 -6.39 -22.94
C PRO A 4 -12.13 -5.46 -22.22
N GLU A 5 -12.44 -4.18 -22.08
CA GLU A 5 -11.55 -3.17 -21.46
C GLU A 5 -11.32 -3.37 -19.95
N TRP A 6 -12.06 -4.28 -19.33
CA TRP A 6 -11.91 -4.62 -17.92
C TRP A 6 -10.59 -5.33 -17.60
N TRP A 7 -9.99 -6.07 -18.54
CA TRP A 7 -8.67 -6.67 -18.33
C TRP A 7 -7.58 -5.60 -18.15
N THR A 8 -7.63 -4.55 -18.98
CA THR A 8 -6.70 -3.42 -18.89
C THR A 8 -6.89 -2.63 -17.60
N LEU A 9 -8.14 -2.44 -17.14
CA LEU A 9 -8.43 -1.80 -15.86
C LEU A 9 -7.91 -2.63 -14.69
N SER A 10 -8.13 -3.94 -14.67
CA SER A 10 -7.61 -4.83 -13.62
C SER A 10 -6.09 -4.84 -13.58
N THR A 11 -5.44 -4.87 -14.75
CA THR A 11 -3.96 -4.85 -14.84
C THR A 11 -3.42 -3.51 -14.35
N ALA A 12 -4.07 -2.40 -14.71
CA ALA A 12 -3.71 -1.07 -14.24
C ALA A 12 -3.90 -0.91 -12.72
N GLN A 13 -5.01 -1.41 -12.17
CA GLN A 13 -5.27 -1.39 -10.73
C GLN A 13 -4.20 -2.17 -9.96
N LEU A 14 -3.86 -3.37 -10.42
CA LEU A 14 -2.85 -4.22 -9.79
C LEU A 14 -1.45 -3.57 -9.83
N ALA A 15 -1.11 -2.93 -10.95
CA ALA A 15 0.14 -2.18 -11.07
C ALA A 15 0.21 -0.98 -10.10
N VAL A 16 -0.87 -0.22 -9.98
CA VAL A 16 -0.95 0.93 -9.07
C VAL A 16 -0.89 0.48 -7.61
N GLU A 17 -1.58 -0.59 -7.23
CA GLU A 17 -1.55 -1.13 -5.87
C GLU A 17 -0.15 -1.63 -5.50
N ALA A 18 0.52 -2.36 -6.39
CA ALA A 18 1.89 -2.82 -6.16
C ALA A 18 2.87 -1.64 -5.98
N LEU A 19 2.78 -0.63 -6.85
CA LEU A 19 3.60 0.59 -6.73
C LEU A 19 3.33 1.35 -5.44
N ALA A 20 2.06 1.48 -5.04
CA ALA A 20 1.67 2.17 -3.81
C ALA A 20 2.21 1.44 -2.57
N ILE A 21 2.04 0.12 -2.49
CA ILE A 21 2.55 -0.70 -1.38
C ILE A 21 4.07 -0.56 -1.26
N LEU A 22 4.81 -0.65 -2.37
CA LEU A 22 6.26 -0.50 -2.37
C LEU A 22 6.69 0.91 -1.92
N ALA A 23 6.05 1.95 -2.45
CA ALA A 23 6.36 3.33 -2.09
C ALA A 23 6.11 3.61 -0.60
N PHE A 24 4.99 3.13 -0.05
CA PHE A 24 4.67 3.30 1.37
C PHE A 24 5.57 2.46 2.28
N ALA A 25 5.88 1.22 1.91
CA ALA A 25 6.81 0.39 2.67
C ALA A 25 8.19 1.04 2.75
N LEU A 26 8.72 1.53 1.62
CA LEU A 26 9.99 2.26 1.58
C LEU A 26 9.95 3.53 2.43
N SER A 27 8.88 4.31 2.35
CA SER A 27 8.71 5.50 3.19
C SER A 27 8.74 5.16 4.68
N GLY A 28 8.05 4.09 5.10
CA GLY A 28 8.05 3.62 6.49
C GLY A 28 9.41 3.08 6.95
N VAL A 29 10.13 2.37 6.08
CA VAL A 29 11.52 1.93 6.37
C VAL A 29 12.45 3.12 6.55
N ILE A 30 12.37 4.11 5.65
CA ILE A 30 13.21 5.33 5.72
C ILE A 30 12.89 6.11 6.99
N GLU A 31 11.62 6.31 7.32
CA GLU A 31 11.25 7.03 8.54
C GLU A 31 11.65 6.28 9.81
N GLY A 32 11.48 4.95 9.84
CA GLY A 32 11.94 4.10 10.93
C GLY A 32 13.46 4.17 11.12
N ALA A 33 14.21 4.15 10.03
CA ALA A 33 15.67 4.30 10.05
C ALA A 33 16.10 5.70 10.52
N ARG A 34 15.41 6.78 10.08
CA ARG A 34 15.66 8.15 10.54
C ARG A 34 15.43 8.31 12.04
N LYS A 35 14.43 7.62 12.58
CA LYS A 35 14.10 7.59 14.01
C LYS A 35 15.01 6.67 14.83
N ARG A 36 15.99 6.01 14.19
CA ARG A 36 16.90 5.02 14.80
C ARG A 36 16.15 3.88 15.51
N LEU A 37 15.03 3.46 14.94
CA LEU A 37 14.31 2.28 15.44
C LEU A 37 15.13 1.01 15.18
N ASP A 38 14.91 0.01 16.01
CA ASP A 38 15.43 -1.33 15.83
C ASP A 38 14.72 -2.06 14.67
N VAL A 39 15.22 -3.23 14.29
CA VAL A 39 14.67 -4.01 13.16
C VAL A 39 13.18 -4.29 13.34
N VAL A 40 12.74 -4.53 14.57
CA VAL A 40 11.33 -4.75 14.90
C VAL A 40 10.53 -3.46 14.69
N GLY A 41 10.98 -2.34 15.25
CA GLY A 41 10.32 -1.05 15.10
C GLY A 41 10.25 -0.58 13.63
N VAL A 42 11.32 -0.75 12.86
CA VAL A 42 11.32 -0.45 11.42
C VAL A 42 10.32 -1.32 10.67
N SER A 43 10.24 -2.61 10.99
CA SER A 43 9.30 -3.55 10.37
C SER A 43 7.84 -3.21 10.68
N VAL A 44 7.55 -2.81 11.93
CA VAL A 44 6.21 -2.36 12.35
C VAL A 44 5.83 -1.06 11.63
N VAL A 45 6.72 -0.06 11.57
CA VAL A 45 6.43 1.22 10.89
C VAL A 45 6.27 1.02 9.38
N ALA A 46 7.10 0.19 8.75
CA ALA A 46 6.98 -0.15 7.34
C ALA A 46 5.66 -0.86 7.04
N GLY A 47 5.27 -1.84 7.86
CA GLY A 47 3.98 -2.51 7.76
C GLY A 47 2.80 -1.56 7.97
N LEU A 48 2.87 -0.72 9.00
CA LEU A 48 1.83 0.27 9.30
C LEU A 48 1.68 1.29 8.16
N ALA A 49 2.78 1.73 7.54
CA ALA A 49 2.74 2.63 6.40
C ALA A 49 2.13 1.97 5.16
N ALA A 50 2.54 0.72 4.86
CA ALA A 50 2.05 -0.03 3.70
C ALA A 50 0.56 -0.40 3.81
N PHE A 51 0.13 -0.93 4.96
CA PHE A 51 -1.26 -1.34 5.17
C PHE A 51 -2.16 -0.19 5.61
N GLY A 52 -1.62 0.80 6.31
CA GLY A 52 -2.36 1.91 6.87
C GLY A 52 -3.11 2.69 5.81
N GLY A 53 -2.48 3.04 4.68
CA GLY A 53 -3.14 3.81 3.62
C GLY A 53 -4.33 3.07 2.97
N GLY A 54 -4.17 1.79 2.63
CA GLY A 54 -5.22 0.96 2.04
C GLY A 54 -6.36 0.67 3.02
N THR A 55 -6.01 0.33 4.26
CA THR A 55 -6.99 0.07 5.32
C THR A 55 -7.78 1.32 5.66
N LEU A 56 -7.13 2.50 5.76
CA LEU A 56 -7.84 3.76 6.04
C LEU A 56 -8.82 4.11 4.92
N ARG A 57 -8.42 3.90 3.66
CA ARG A 57 -9.31 4.09 2.50
C ARG A 57 -10.52 3.18 2.60
N ASP A 58 -10.31 1.90 2.90
CA ASP A 58 -11.39 0.92 2.92
C ASP A 58 -12.38 1.18 4.09
N VAL A 59 -11.87 1.65 5.24
CA VAL A 59 -12.68 2.13 6.37
C VAL A 59 -13.46 3.39 6.02
N LEU A 60 -12.81 4.38 5.40
CA LEU A 60 -13.46 5.64 5.00
C LEU A 60 -14.52 5.45 3.92
N LEU A 61 -14.34 4.47 3.04
CA LEU A 61 -15.29 4.14 1.98
C LEU A 61 -16.43 3.23 2.45
N ASP A 62 -16.52 2.93 3.77
CA ASP A 62 -17.51 2.05 4.39
C ASP A 62 -17.73 0.75 3.60
N ARG A 63 -16.64 0.16 3.09
CA ARG A 63 -16.68 -1.19 2.52
C ARG A 63 -16.82 -2.18 3.66
N ARG A 64 -18.04 -2.32 4.15
CA ARG A 64 -18.45 -3.44 4.99
C ARG A 64 -18.45 -4.70 4.12
N PRO A 65 -18.01 -5.85 4.66
CA PRO A 65 -18.05 -7.12 3.94
C PRO A 65 -19.46 -7.52 3.54
#